data_AF-A0A227J5Y3-F1
#
_entry.id   AF-A0A227J5Y3-F1
#
_cell.length_a   1.000
_cell.length_b   1.000
_cell.length_c   1.000
_cell.angle_alpha   90.00
_cell.angle_beta   90.00
_cell.angle_gamma   90.00
#
_symmetry.space_group_name_H-M   'P 1'
#
loop_
_entity.id
_entity.type
_entity.pdbx_description
1 polymer ?
#
loop_
_entity_poly.entity_id
_entity_poly.type
_entity_poly.pdbx_seq_one_letter_code
_entity_poly.pdbx_strand_id
1 'polypeptide(L)'
;VQASDVLVAQFEQLGANPQKMSFKEVYGGLQTKVIDGQENTWSNIYGKKFFEVQDGITETNHGILDYLVVTSNDFWQKLPEDQREQLNTIIQEVTVERNAESTKVNLANKNNIIEAGGVVRTL
;
A
#
# COMPACT_ATOMS: atom_id res chain seq x y z
N VAL A 1 -5.90 -6.74 7.75
CA VAL A 1 -5.60 -6.91 6.30
C VAL A 1 -6.54 -6.06 5.47
N GLN A 2 -6.14 -5.69 4.24
CA GLN A 2 -7.10 -5.13 3.27
C GLN A 2 -8.21 -6.14 2.95
N ALA A 3 -9.31 -5.67 2.35
CA ALA A 3 -10.44 -6.51 1.98
C ALA A 3 -10.08 -7.47 0.83
N SER A 4 -9.38 -8.56 1.13
CA SER A 4 -8.92 -9.59 0.20
C SER A 4 -8.96 -10.95 0.87
N ASP A 5 -9.63 -11.91 0.24
CA ASP A 5 -9.69 -13.30 0.73
C ASP A 5 -8.32 -14.00 0.64
N VAL A 6 -7.49 -13.59 -0.33
CA VAL A 6 -6.11 -14.08 -0.47
C VAL A 6 -5.26 -13.65 0.73
N LEU A 7 -5.37 -12.39 1.15
CA LEU A 7 -4.64 -11.90 2.33
C LEU A 7 -5.14 -12.55 3.62
N VAL A 8 -6.45 -12.79 3.74
CA VAL A 8 -7.00 -13.55 4.87
C VAL A 8 -6.36 -14.93 4.94
N ALA A 9 -6.43 -15.70 3.85
CA ALA A 9 -5.85 -17.04 3.82
C ALA A 9 -4.33 -17.02 4.10
N GLN A 10 -3.59 -16.05 3.56
CA GLN A 10 -2.15 -15.91 3.78
C GLN A 10 -1.80 -15.79 5.28
N PHE A 11 -2.50 -14.91 6.01
CA PHE A 11 -2.19 -14.68 7.43
C PHE A 11 -2.77 -15.76 8.36
N GLU A 12 -3.84 -16.44 7.95
CA GLU A 12 -4.31 -17.66 8.66
C GLU A 12 -3.25 -18.77 8.62
N GLN A 13 -2.51 -18.94 7.51
CA GLN A 13 -1.41 -19.91 7.44
C GLN A 13 -0.24 -19.58 8.40
N LEU A 14 -0.13 -18.32 8.82
CA LEU A 14 0.86 -17.87 9.82
C LEU A 14 0.32 -17.97 11.25
N GLY A 15 -0.90 -18.49 11.46
CA GLY A 15 -1.56 -18.59 12.76
C GLY A 15 -2.09 -17.26 13.28
N ALA A 16 -2.17 -16.22 12.45
CA ALA A 16 -2.77 -14.94 12.82
C ALA A 16 -4.30 -14.98 12.70
N ASN A 17 -4.96 -13.97 13.28
CA ASN A 17 -6.41 -13.77 13.17
C ASN A 17 -6.71 -12.52 12.30
N PRO A 18 -6.68 -12.63 10.96
CA PRO A 18 -6.77 -11.47 10.08
C PRO A 18 -8.17 -10.85 10.08
N GLN A 19 -8.24 -9.55 10.37
CA GLN A 19 -9.47 -8.76 10.25
C GLN A 19 -9.42 -7.87 9.01
N LYS A 20 -10.48 -7.91 8.20
CA LYS A 20 -10.67 -6.96 7.09
C LYS A 20 -11.07 -5.61 7.67
N MET A 21 -10.32 -4.57 7.33
CA MET A 21 -10.56 -3.22 7.85
C MET A 21 -10.32 -2.18 6.74
N SER A 22 -11.09 -1.09 6.74
CA SER A 22 -10.84 0.01 5.82
C SER A 22 -9.48 0.65 6.13
N PHE A 23 -8.72 1.00 5.09
CA PHE A 23 -7.41 1.64 5.25
C PHE A 23 -7.45 2.93 6.10
N LYS A 24 -8.60 3.62 6.11
CA LYS A 24 -8.82 4.83 6.92
C LYS A 24 -8.93 4.53 8.42
N GLU A 25 -9.35 3.33 8.79
CA GLU A 25 -9.61 2.93 10.18
C GLU A 25 -8.37 2.31 10.85
N VAL A 26 -7.41 1.83 10.04
CA VAL A 26 -6.22 1.10 10.53
C VAL A 26 -5.44 1.87 11.59
N TYR A 27 -5.19 3.17 11.42
CA TYR A 27 -4.45 3.95 12.43
C TYR A 27 -5.17 3.94 13.78
N GLY A 28 -6.48 4.23 13.78
CA GLY A 28 -7.30 4.21 14.99
C GLY A 28 -7.37 2.81 15.60
N GLY A 29 -7.50 1.77 14.77
CA GLY A 29 -7.49 0.37 15.21
C GLY A 29 -6.17 -0.04 15.88
N LEU A 30 -5.03 0.39 15.35
CA LEU A 30 -3.70 0.18 15.96
C LEU A 30 -3.54 0.97 17.26
N GLN A 31 -3.95 2.25 17.26
CA GLN A 31 -3.85 3.14 18.41
C GLN A 31 -4.67 2.64 19.61
N THR A 32 -5.88 2.16 19.33
CA THR A 32 -6.83 1.65 20.34
C THR A 32 -6.64 0.16 20.64
N LYS A 33 -5.71 -0.52 19.97
CA LYS A 33 -5.43 -1.95 20.10
C LYS A 33 -6.64 -2.85 19.77
N VAL A 34 -7.51 -2.40 18.88
CA VAL A 34 -8.51 -3.28 18.23
C VAL A 34 -7.81 -4.28 17.31
N ILE A 35 -6.69 -3.87 16.70
CA ILE A 35 -5.78 -4.75 15.96
C ILE A 35 -4.35 -4.54 16.45
N ASP A 36 -3.56 -5.61 16.44
CA ASP A 36 -2.16 -5.58 16.92
C ASP A 36 -1.17 -5.14 15.85
N GLY A 37 -1.53 -5.31 14.58
CA GLY A 37 -0.64 -5.00 13.47
C GLY A 37 -1.31 -4.95 12.10
N GLN A 38 -0.52 -4.59 11.11
CA GLN A 38 -0.88 -4.51 9.71
C GLN A 38 0.34 -4.82 8.84
N GLU A 39 0.11 -5.09 7.55
CA GLU A 39 1.14 -5.14 6.52
C GLU A 39 0.90 -4.05 5.48
N ASN A 40 1.98 -3.48 4.93
CA ASN A 40 1.93 -2.58 3.79
C ASN A 40 3.32 -2.27 3.23
N THR A 41 3.35 -1.53 2.13
CA THR A 41 4.57 -0.91 1.62
C THR A 41 5.09 0.19 2.55
N TRP A 42 6.39 0.46 2.49
CA TRP A 42 7.05 1.51 3.28
C TRP A 42 6.42 2.89 3.07
N SER A 43 6.07 3.22 1.83
CA SER A 43 5.41 4.50 1.49
C SER A 43 4.06 4.66 2.19
N ASN A 44 3.26 3.60 2.28
CA ASN A 44 1.96 3.64 2.95
C ASN A 44 2.11 3.70 4.48
N ILE A 45 3.03 2.91 5.05
CA ILE A 45 3.32 2.95 6.49
C ILE A 45 3.76 4.35 6.92
N TYR A 46 4.68 4.98 6.18
CA TYR A 46 5.13 6.34 6.46
C TYR A 46 4.02 7.36 6.26
N GLY A 47 3.36 7.34 5.09
CA GLY A 47 2.34 8.34 4.72
C GLY A 47 1.10 8.31 5.62
N LYS A 48 0.76 7.15 6.19
CA LYS A 48 -0.31 7.00 7.19
C LYS A 48 0.18 7.04 8.63
N LYS A 49 1.49 7.20 8.85
CA LYS A 49 2.09 7.29 10.17
C LYS A 49 1.83 6.07 11.06
N PHE A 50 1.61 4.89 10.48
CA PHE A 50 1.35 3.68 11.28
C PHE A 50 2.52 3.34 12.21
N PHE A 51 3.74 3.75 11.85
CA PHE A 51 4.93 3.61 12.69
C PHE A 51 4.84 4.37 14.03
N GLU A 52 3.97 5.37 14.17
CA GLU A 52 3.76 6.10 15.44
C GLU A 52 2.96 5.28 16.47
N VAL A 53 2.23 4.24 16.03
CA VAL A 53 1.29 3.46 16.86
C VAL A 53 1.57 1.95 16.84
N GLN A 54 2.73 1.56 16.33
CA GLN A 54 3.25 0.19 16.34
C GLN A 54 4.61 0.12 17.06
N ASP A 55 4.94 -1.04 17.61
CA ASP A 55 6.20 -1.27 18.33
C ASP A 55 7.42 -1.50 17.41
N GLY A 56 7.16 -1.65 16.11
CA GLY A 56 8.17 -1.74 15.06
C GLY A 56 7.63 -2.45 13.83
N ILE A 57 8.54 -2.70 12.89
CA ILE A 57 8.25 -3.31 11.60
C ILE A 57 9.26 -4.44 11.38
N THR A 58 8.78 -5.60 10.96
CA THR A 58 9.64 -6.69 10.47
C THR A 58 9.57 -6.72 8.96
N GLU A 59 10.70 -6.46 8.30
CA GLU A 59 10.84 -6.46 6.85
C GLU A 59 10.81 -7.88 6.30
N THR A 60 9.61 -8.32 5.96
CA THR A 60 9.32 -9.67 5.48
C THR A 60 9.27 -9.77 3.96
N ASN A 61 9.05 -8.65 3.25
CA ASN A 61 8.96 -8.58 1.78
C ASN A 61 8.07 -9.69 1.17
N HIS A 62 6.97 -10.03 1.84
CA HIS A 62 6.15 -11.23 1.57
C HIS A 62 5.10 -11.04 0.46
N GLY A 63 4.97 -9.84 -0.09
CA GLY A 63 3.93 -9.52 -1.07
C GLY A 63 4.32 -8.33 -1.94
N ILE A 64 3.76 -8.32 -3.15
CA ILE A 64 3.79 -7.18 -4.07
C ILE A 64 2.43 -6.49 -4.00
N LEU A 65 2.43 -5.16 -3.94
CA LEU A 65 1.22 -4.35 -3.96
C LEU A 65 1.20 -3.49 -5.23
N ASP A 66 0.33 -3.87 -6.17
CA ASP A 66 0.12 -3.15 -7.41
C ASP A 66 -1.17 -2.32 -7.37
N TYR A 67 -1.20 -1.23 -8.14
CA TYR A 67 -2.35 -0.35 -8.29
C TYR A 67 -2.85 -0.36 -9.73
N LEU A 68 -4.17 -0.30 -9.90
CA LEU A 68 -4.82 -0.20 -11.19
C LEU A 68 -5.49 1.16 -11.34
N VAL A 69 -5.28 1.81 -12.47
CA VAL A 69 -6.11 2.94 -12.90
C VAL A 69 -7.30 2.36 -13.66
N VAL A 70 -8.49 2.46 -13.08
CA VAL A 70 -9.71 1.85 -13.63
C VAL A 70 -10.76 2.92 -13.85
N THR A 71 -11.43 2.84 -15.00
CA THR A 71 -12.60 3.66 -15.32
C THR A 71 -13.71 2.80 -15.92
N SER A 72 -14.94 3.32 -16.01
CA SER A 72 -16.01 2.62 -16.72
C SER A 72 -15.79 2.67 -18.23
N ASN A 73 -16.22 1.63 -18.92
CA ASN A 73 -16.21 1.63 -20.39
C ASN A 73 -17.03 2.80 -20.94
N ASP A 74 -18.19 3.10 -20.34
CA ASP A 74 -19.04 4.21 -20.77
C ASP A 74 -18.35 5.57 -20.70
N PHE A 75 -17.59 5.84 -19.63
CA PHE A 75 -16.79 7.07 -19.54
C PHE A 75 -15.72 7.08 -20.63
N TRP A 76 -14.97 5.99 -20.73
CA TRP A 76 -13.84 5.89 -21.66
C TRP A 76 -14.27 6.05 -23.13
N GLN A 77 -15.38 5.43 -23.52
CA GLN A 77 -15.91 5.49 -24.89
C GLN A 77 -16.58 6.82 -25.23
N LYS A 78 -17.00 7.61 -24.24
CA LYS A 78 -17.61 8.94 -24.44
C LYS A 78 -16.58 10.05 -24.65
N LEU A 79 -15.31 9.81 -24.33
CA LEU A 79 -14.26 10.78 -24.59
C LEU A 79 -14.11 10.99 -26.11
N PRO A 80 -13.95 12.23 -26.57
CA PRO A 80 -13.48 12.51 -27.92
C PRO A 80 -12.20 11.71 -28.22
N GLU A 81 -12.06 11.24 -29.46
CA GLU A 81 -10.98 10.31 -29.85
C GLU A 81 -9.59 10.89 -29.53
N ASP A 82 -9.36 12.15 -29.87
CA ASP A 82 -8.12 12.88 -29.59
C ASP A 82 -7.80 12.94 -28.09
N GLN A 83 -8.80 13.19 -27.25
CA GLN A 83 -8.63 13.24 -25.80
C GLN A 83 -8.37 11.85 -25.22
N ARG A 84 -9.05 10.83 -25.73
CA ARG A 84 -8.89 9.44 -25.29
C ARG A 84 -7.51 8.91 -25.62
N GLU A 85 -7.02 9.17 -26.83
CA GLU A 85 -5.68 8.81 -27.27
C GLU A 85 -4.62 9.51 -26.42
N GLN A 86 -4.74 10.83 -26.25
CA GLN A 86 -3.79 11.59 -25.43
C GLN A 86 -3.77 11.10 -23.98
N LEU A 87 -4.95 10.84 -23.39
CA LEU A 87 -5.04 10.32 -22.02
C LEU A 87 -4.42 8.91 -21.93
N ASN A 88 -4.63 8.05 -22.92
CA ASN A 88 -4.01 6.72 -22.94
C ASN A 88 -2.47 6.80 -22.98
N THR A 89 -1.92 7.68 -23.81
CA THR A 89 -0.46 7.92 -23.87
C THR A 89 0.06 8.37 -22.51
N ILE A 90 -0.60 9.36 -21.87
CA ILE A 90 -0.20 9.84 -20.53
C ILE A 90 -0.26 8.71 -19.50
N ILE A 91 -1.32 7.90 -19.49
CA ILE A 91 -1.45 6.77 -18.56
C ILE A 91 -0.29 5.79 -18.74
N GLN A 92 0.09 5.47 -19.97
CA GLN A 92 1.20 4.56 -20.25
C GLN A 92 2.55 5.13 -19.78
N GLU A 93 2.84 6.38 -20.14
CA GLU A 93 4.09 7.07 -19.75
C GLU A 93 4.22 7.18 -18.23
N VAL A 94 3.17 7.67 -17.56
CA VAL A 94 3.15 7.81 -16.09
C VAL A 94 3.24 6.45 -15.41
N THR A 95 2.61 5.41 -15.95
CA THR A 95 2.72 4.04 -15.39
C THR A 95 4.16 3.56 -15.41
N VAL A 96 4.87 3.73 -16.54
CA VAL A 96 6.29 3.34 -16.64
C VAL A 96 7.16 4.15 -15.68
N GLU A 97 6.99 5.47 -15.66
CA GLU A 97 7.75 6.37 -14.79
C GLU A 97 7.54 6.03 -13.31
N ARG A 98 6.29 5.94 -12.85
CA ARG A 98 5.96 5.67 -11.45
C ARG A 98 6.42 4.29 -10.99
N ASN A 99 6.34 3.28 -11.86
CA ASN A 99 6.85 1.94 -11.54
C ASN A 99 8.37 1.93 -11.39
N ALA A 100 9.10 2.64 -12.26
CA ALA A 100 10.55 2.77 -12.16
C ALA A 100 11.01 3.49 -10.87
N GLU A 101 10.21 4.43 -10.37
CA GLU A 101 10.50 5.16 -9.13
C GLU A 101 10.08 4.45 -7.83
N SER A 102 9.17 3.47 -7.93
CA SER A 102 8.49 2.87 -6.76
C SER A 102 9.45 2.34 -5.68
N THR A 103 10.52 1.65 -6.09
CA THR A 103 11.55 1.14 -5.18
C THR A 103 12.29 2.27 -4.45
N LYS A 104 12.68 3.31 -5.19
CA LYS A 104 13.37 4.48 -4.62
C LYS A 104 12.49 5.18 -3.58
N VAL A 105 11.21 5.36 -3.88
CA VAL A 105 10.23 5.96 -2.95
C VAL A 105 10.10 5.11 -1.68
N ASN A 106 9.98 3.79 -1.82
CA ASN A 106 9.85 2.90 -0.68
C ASN A 106 11.11 2.89 0.21
N LEU A 107 12.30 2.85 -0.37
CA LEU A 107 13.55 2.92 0.38
C LEU A 107 13.72 4.26 1.11
N ALA A 108 13.36 5.37 0.47
CA ALA A 108 13.37 6.68 1.12
C ALA A 108 12.42 6.72 2.33
N ASN A 109 11.20 6.18 2.18
CA ASN A 109 10.24 6.15 3.29
C ASN A 109 10.65 5.20 4.42
N LYS A 110 11.32 4.08 4.11
CA LYS A 110 11.95 3.23 5.13
C LYS A 110 12.96 4.02 5.96
N ASN A 111 13.84 4.78 5.32
CA ASN A 111 14.81 5.64 6.00
C ASN A 111 14.11 6.70 6.85
N ASN A 112 13.08 7.37 6.32
CA ASN A 112 12.31 8.36 7.07
C ASN A 112 11.66 7.78 8.34
N ILE A 113 11.17 6.52 8.28
CA ILE A 113 10.63 5.83 9.46
C ILE A 113 11.72 5.61 10.51
N ILE A 114 12.91 5.15 10.09
CA ILE A 114 14.05 4.91 10.98
C ILE A 114 14.52 6.23 11.62
N GLU A 115 14.66 7.28 10.83
CA GLU A 115 15.04 8.62 11.31
C GLU A 115 14.01 9.22 12.27
N ALA A 116 12.73 8.89 12.11
CA ALA A 116 11.66 9.25 13.05
C ALA A 116 11.65 8.40 14.33
N GLY A 117 12.61 7.48 14.51
CA GLY A 117 12.74 6.61 15.68
C GLY A 117 12.00 5.28 15.57
N GLY A 118 11.45 4.94 14.39
CA GLY A 118 10.80 3.66 14.15
C GLY A 118 11.79 2.49 14.17
N VAL A 119 11.39 1.37 14.78
CA VAL A 119 12.22 0.16 14.84
C VAL A 119 11.96 -0.71 13.62
N VAL A 120 13.00 -0.97 12.82
CA VAL A 120 12.95 -1.89 11.68
C VAL A 120 13.83 -3.11 11.96
N ARG A 121 13.24 -4.30 11.83
CA ARG A 121 13.92 -5.60 11.98
C ARG A 121 13.96 -6.30 10.64
N THR A 122 15.06 -7.00 10.35
CA THR A 122 15.20 -7.87 9.17
C THR A 122 15.19 -9.32 9.62
N LEU A 123 14.73 -10.22 8.74
CA LEU A 123 14.85 -11.67 8.95
C LEU A 123 16.28 -12.17 8.67
#